data_AF-A0A210PV68-F1
#
_entry.id   AF-A0A210PV68-F1
#
_cell.length_a   1.000
_cell.length_b   1.000
_cell.length_c   1.000
_cell.angle_alpha   90.00
_cell.angle_beta   90.00
_cell.angle_gamma   90.00
#
_symmetry.space_group_name_H-M   'P 1'
#
loop_
_entity.id
_entity.type
_entity.pdbx_description
1 polymer ?
#
loop_
_entity_poly.entity_id
_entity_poly.type
_entity_poly.pdbx_seq_one_letter_code
_entity_poly.pdbx_strand_id
1 'polypeptide(L)'
;MSESVSERDYALSESESERDYALSESEGERGYALVGECKIASMDENIKARNFKKPVTKRPGANKYKTFVGNKSEGQGFADNRKRKVQHEYLKILSKQRRQEEYQTGQQLKRNKGLTEEGSSSGTENYTTYSKSQWQSQQRKEEKAKKKTEALRKKREREDALAKYNDKKQVKNKTFCKRTRKGQPVMKNQMEYLLTKIEKQVNKT
;
A
#
# COMPACT_ATOMS: atom_id res chain seq x y z
N MET A 1 34.98 -30.03 -9.58
CA MET A 1 35.40 -28.65 -9.89
C MET A 1 34.29 -27.74 -9.46
N SER A 2 34.52 -26.99 -8.40
CA SER A 2 33.58 -26.12 -7.70
C SER A 2 33.68 -24.71 -8.28
N GLU A 3 32.62 -24.23 -8.93
CA GLU A 3 32.52 -22.85 -9.38
C GLU A 3 32.04 -21.97 -8.22
N SER A 4 32.97 -21.17 -7.69
CA SER A 4 32.73 -20.09 -6.74
C SER A 4 32.06 -18.92 -7.48
N VAL A 5 30.73 -18.78 -7.33
CA VAL A 5 30.00 -17.61 -7.81
C VAL A 5 30.34 -16.43 -6.90
N SER A 6 30.98 -15.42 -7.47
CA SER A 6 31.57 -14.30 -6.75
C SER A 6 30.52 -13.30 -6.24
N GLU A 7 30.70 -12.81 -5.01
CA GLU A 7 29.89 -11.75 -4.38
C GLU A 7 29.87 -10.41 -5.15
N ARG A 8 30.58 -10.29 -6.27
CA ARG A 8 30.57 -9.09 -7.13
C ARG A 8 29.28 -8.93 -7.95
N ASP A 9 28.61 -10.02 -8.29
CA ASP A 9 27.45 -9.94 -9.20
C ASP A 9 26.17 -9.46 -8.49
N TYR A 10 26.14 -9.50 -7.15
CA TYR A 10 24.99 -9.03 -6.39
C TYR A 10 24.96 -7.50 -6.24
N ALA A 11 26.14 -6.86 -6.16
CA ALA A 11 26.27 -5.42 -5.93
C ALA A 11 25.93 -4.55 -7.15
N LEU A 12 26.05 -5.09 -8.38
CA LEU A 12 25.68 -4.33 -9.58
C LEU A 12 24.15 -4.15 -9.71
N SER A 13 23.35 -5.09 -9.20
CA SER A 13 21.89 -5.05 -9.30
C SER A 13 21.21 -3.99 -8.42
N GLU A 14 21.82 -3.61 -7.30
CA GLU A 14 21.29 -2.54 -6.43
C GLU A 14 21.50 -1.15 -7.07
N SER A 15 22.61 -0.96 -7.81
CA SER A 15 22.98 0.32 -8.41
C SER A 15 22.17 0.72 -9.66
N GLU A 16 21.53 -0.23 -10.34
CA GLU A 16 20.65 0.06 -11.48
C GLU A 16 19.24 0.47 -11.02
N SER A 17 18.77 -0.07 -9.88
CA SER A 17 17.44 0.27 -9.35
C SER A 17 17.34 1.66 -8.71
N GLU A 18 18.47 2.24 -8.26
CA GLU A 18 18.53 3.61 -7.74
C GLU A 18 18.62 4.67 -8.84
N ARG A 19 19.18 4.35 -10.02
CA ARG A 19 19.22 5.30 -11.15
C ARG A 19 17.85 5.55 -11.76
N ASP A 20 17.00 4.53 -11.82
CA ASP A 20 15.65 4.66 -12.39
C ASP A 20 14.71 5.49 -11.51
N TYR A 21 15.03 5.70 -10.23
CA TYR A 21 14.23 6.56 -9.35
C TYR A 21 14.58 8.06 -9.52
N ALA A 22 15.85 8.37 -9.78
CA ALA A 22 16.34 9.75 -9.87
C ALA A 22 15.97 10.48 -11.18
N LEU A 23 15.72 9.75 -12.29
CA LEU A 23 15.39 10.40 -13.57
C LEU A 23 13.94 10.91 -13.65
N SER A 24 13.05 10.44 -12.76
CA SER A 24 11.63 10.81 -12.77
C SER A 24 11.31 12.20 -12.19
N GLU A 25 12.28 12.88 -11.57
CA GLU A 25 12.09 14.21 -10.98
C GLU A 25 12.58 15.37 -11.86
N SER A 26 13.19 15.10 -13.03
CA SER A 26 13.86 16.15 -13.84
C SER A 26 13.16 16.57 -15.13
N GLU A 27 12.07 15.92 -15.52
CA GLU A 27 11.30 16.24 -16.75
C GLU A 27 9.92 16.86 -16.45
N GLY A 28 9.82 17.56 -15.32
CA GLY A 28 8.75 18.53 -15.05
C GLY A 28 9.10 19.90 -15.64
N GLU A 29 8.88 20.01 -16.96
CA GLU A 29 8.93 21.22 -17.77
C GLU A 29 8.41 22.47 -17.03
N ARG A 30 9.18 23.56 -16.98
CA ARG A 30 9.24 24.59 -18.04
C ARG A 30 7.86 24.88 -18.64
N GLY A 31 7.14 25.82 -18.05
CA GLY A 31 5.86 26.21 -18.63
C GLY A 31 5.10 27.33 -17.93
N TYR A 32 5.75 28.36 -17.38
CA TYR A 32 5.05 29.58 -16.96
C TYR A 32 5.81 30.83 -17.40
N ALA A 33 5.09 31.58 -18.24
CA ALA A 33 5.41 32.79 -18.99
C ALA A 33 6.38 33.82 -18.38
N LEU A 34 7.31 34.27 -19.23
CA LEU A 34 7.82 35.64 -19.28
C LEU A 34 6.67 36.62 -19.53
N VAL A 35 6.30 37.41 -18.51
CA VAL A 35 5.88 38.81 -18.68
C VAL A 35 6.03 39.52 -17.34
N GLY A 36 6.93 40.50 -17.28
CA GLY A 36 7.08 41.42 -16.15
C GLY A 36 8.52 41.52 -15.67
N GLU A 37 9.28 42.41 -16.29
CA GLU A 37 10.54 42.90 -15.77
C GLU A 37 10.32 43.53 -14.39
N CYS A 38 10.88 42.92 -13.34
CA CYS A 38 11.02 43.57 -12.04
C CYS A 38 12.49 43.48 -11.62
N LYS A 39 13.13 44.65 -11.77
CA LYS A 39 14.48 45.04 -11.37
C LYS A 39 15.03 44.25 -10.17
N ILE A 40 16.15 43.57 -10.39
CA ILE A 40 17.05 43.12 -9.32
C ILE A 40 17.72 44.39 -8.77
N ALA A 41 17.15 44.93 -7.70
CA ALA A 41 17.84 45.91 -6.88
C ALA A 41 18.79 45.17 -5.94
N SER A 42 20.08 45.34 -6.21
CA SER A 42 21.18 45.16 -5.28
C SER A 42 20.87 45.86 -3.94
N MET A 43 20.93 45.12 -2.84
CA MET A 43 21.03 45.68 -1.50
C MET A 43 22.09 44.86 -0.75
N ASP A 44 23.31 45.39 -0.80
CA ASP A 44 24.43 45.04 0.06
C ASP A 44 24.08 45.23 1.55
N GLU A 45 24.77 44.46 2.38
CA GLU A 45 25.34 44.91 3.67
C GLU A 45 24.39 45.62 4.66
N ASN A 46 23.72 44.86 5.53
CA ASN A 46 23.54 45.29 6.93
C ASN A 46 23.16 44.13 7.87
N ILE A 47 24.18 43.43 8.34
CA ILE A 47 24.08 42.61 9.55
C ILE A 47 23.98 43.57 10.74
N LYS A 48 22.75 43.96 11.13
CA LYS A 48 22.50 44.62 12.41
C LYS A 48 21.41 43.89 13.17
N ALA A 49 21.87 43.27 14.25
CA ALA A 49 21.11 42.58 15.28
C ALA A 49 19.76 43.22 15.60
N ARG A 50 18.68 42.44 15.46
CA ARG A 50 17.42 42.73 16.13
C ARG A 50 16.96 41.46 16.84
N ASN A 51 17.05 41.50 18.17
CA ASN A 51 16.49 40.53 19.09
C ASN A 51 14.97 40.43 18.91
N PHE A 52 14.50 39.58 18.00
CA PHE A 52 13.10 39.20 17.94
C PHE A 52 12.83 38.13 19.00
N LYS A 53 12.33 38.55 20.17
CA LYS A 53 11.70 37.64 21.13
C LYS A 53 10.52 36.96 20.41
N LYS A 54 10.60 35.64 20.24
CA LYS A 54 9.54 34.83 19.61
C LYS A 54 8.22 35.04 20.39
N PRO A 55 7.09 35.32 19.73
CA PRO A 55 5.80 35.39 20.42
C PRO A 55 5.46 34.00 20.97
N VAL A 56 5.19 33.91 22.27
CA VAL A 56 4.64 32.70 22.91
C VAL A 56 3.23 32.53 22.38
N THR A 57 3.06 31.71 21.35
CA THR A 57 1.73 31.23 20.94
C THR A 57 1.24 30.30 22.05
N LYS A 58 0.29 30.77 22.87
CA LYS A 58 -0.48 29.88 23.74
C LYS A 58 -1.13 28.84 22.83
N ARG A 59 -0.68 27.58 22.91
CA ARG A 59 -1.29 26.47 22.19
C ARG A 59 -2.79 26.45 22.54
N PRO A 60 -3.72 26.61 21.58
CA PRO A 60 -5.13 26.42 21.90
C PRO A 60 -5.25 24.99 22.43
N GLY A 61 -5.77 24.85 23.65
CA GLY A 61 -5.93 23.56 24.30
C GLY A 61 -6.65 22.63 23.34
N ALA A 62 -5.94 21.64 22.81
CA ALA A 62 -6.52 20.65 21.93
C ALA A 62 -7.71 20.06 22.68
N ASN A 63 -8.91 20.31 22.17
CA ASN A 63 -10.15 19.90 22.79
C ASN A 63 -10.21 18.36 22.67
N LYS A 64 -9.58 17.65 23.62
CA LYS A 64 -9.39 16.18 23.61
C LYS A 64 -10.71 15.40 23.72
N TYR A 65 -11.83 16.09 23.91
CA TYR A 65 -13.10 15.49 24.28
C TYR A 65 -14.01 15.12 23.10
N LYS A 66 -13.60 15.32 21.84
CA LYS A 66 -14.45 15.02 20.67
C LYS A 66 -13.73 14.43 19.45
N THR A 67 -12.67 13.64 19.63
CA THR A 67 -12.23 12.72 18.57
C THR A 67 -13.22 11.57 18.49
N PHE A 68 -14.24 11.74 17.63
CA PHE A 68 -15.17 10.68 17.27
C PHE A 68 -14.37 9.48 16.73
N VAL A 69 -14.35 8.37 17.48
CA VAL A 69 -13.66 7.14 17.11
C VAL A 69 -14.56 6.36 16.15
N GLY A 70 -14.44 6.67 14.86
CA GLY A 70 -15.18 6.03 13.77
C GLY A 70 -15.31 6.93 12.53
N ASN A 71 -15.74 6.38 11.40
CA ASN A 71 -16.15 7.17 10.24
C ASN A 71 -17.59 7.66 10.42
N LYS A 72 -17.86 8.97 10.35
CA LYS A 72 -19.19 9.54 10.64
C LYS A 72 -20.25 9.09 9.62
N SER A 73 -19.82 8.79 8.39
CA SER A 73 -20.71 8.37 7.30
C SER A 73 -21.19 6.92 7.41
N GLU A 74 -20.53 6.07 8.20
CA GLU A 74 -20.78 4.62 8.19
C GLU A 74 -21.29 4.06 9.53
N GLY A 75 -21.30 4.86 10.61
CA GLY A 75 -21.76 4.39 11.94
C GLY A 75 -20.93 3.24 12.55
N GLN A 76 -19.79 2.88 11.94
CA GLN A 76 -19.05 1.65 12.23
C GLN A 76 -18.17 1.69 13.49
N GLY A 77 -17.82 2.87 14.01
CA GLY A 77 -16.87 2.99 15.13
C GLY A 77 -17.29 2.28 16.42
N PHE A 78 -18.57 2.33 16.78
CA PHE A 78 -19.11 1.66 17.97
C PHE A 78 -19.40 0.16 17.73
N ALA A 79 -19.65 -0.24 16.48
CA ALA A 79 -19.83 -1.63 16.11
C ALA A 79 -18.50 -2.38 16.15
N ASP A 80 -17.43 -1.78 15.65
CA ASP A 80 -16.10 -2.40 15.60
C ASP A 80 -15.45 -2.50 16.97
N ASN A 81 -15.61 -1.49 17.83
CA ASN A 81 -15.12 -1.57 19.21
C ASN A 81 -15.85 -2.66 20.03
N ARG A 82 -17.16 -2.86 19.81
CA ARG A 82 -17.90 -3.97 20.43
C ARG A 82 -17.45 -5.32 19.88
N LYS A 83 -17.29 -5.46 18.57
CA LYS A 83 -16.75 -6.68 17.93
C LYS A 83 -15.35 -7.02 18.46
N ARG A 84 -14.46 -6.03 18.59
CA ARG A 84 -13.11 -6.21 19.16
C ARG A 84 -13.15 -6.63 20.64
N LYS A 85 -14.06 -6.06 21.43
CA LYS A 85 -14.27 -6.49 22.82
C LYS A 85 -14.74 -7.94 22.92
N VAL A 86 -15.74 -8.33 22.12
CA VAL A 86 -16.25 -9.71 22.08
C VAL A 86 -15.16 -10.69 21.65
N GLN A 87 -14.39 -10.36 20.61
CA GLN A 87 -13.24 -11.17 20.18
C GLN A 87 -12.18 -11.32 21.28
N HIS A 88 -11.85 -10.22 21.97
CA HIS A 88 -10.89 -10.23 23.06
C HIS A 88 -11.37 -11.08 24.25
N GLU A 89 -12.65 -10.98 24.63
CA GLU A 89 -13.24 -11.80 25.69
C GLU A 89 -13.21 -13.30 25.34
N TYR A 90 -13.54 -13.65 24.10
CA TYR A 90 -13.46 -15.02 23.60
C TYR A 90 -12.02 -15.57 23.64
N LEU A 91 -11.05 -14.83 23.07
CA LEU A 91 -9.63 -15.22 23.10
C LEU A 91 -9.08 -15.32 24.53
N LYS A 92 -9.57 -14.48 25.45
CA LYS A 92 -9.23 -14.52 26.88
C LYS A 92 -9.74 -15.80 27.55
N ILE A 93 -10.96 -16.24 27.23
CA ILE A 93 -11.51 -17.51 27.74
C ILE A 93 -10.71 -18.69 27.20
N LEU A 94 -10.42 -18.73 25.90
CA LEU A 94 -9.59 -19.78 25.30
C LEU A 94 -8.17 -19.83 25.89
N SER A 95 -7.55 -18.67 26.15
CA SER A 95 -6.23 -18.61 26.78
C SER A 95 -6.26 -19.14 28.21
N LYS A 96 -7.33 -18.87 28.97
CA LYS A 96 -7.52 -19.40 30.32
C LYS A 96 -7.75 -20.91 30.32
N GLN A 97 -8.58 -21.42 29.40
CA GLN A 97 -8.81 -22.86 29.24
C GLN A 97 -7.51 -23.60 28.94
N ARG A 98 -6.74 -23.12 27.96
CA ARG A 98 -5.42 -23.69 27.63
C ARG A 98 -4.46 -23.70 28.81
N ARG A 99 -4.42 -22.61 29.59
CA ARG A 99 -3.56 -22.53 30.80
C ARG A 99 -4.03 -23.48 31.91
N GLN A 100 -5.33 -23.71 32.04
CA GLN A 100 -5.89 -24.69 32.98
C GLN A 100 -5.58 -26.12 32.53
N GLU A 101 -5.72 -26.42 31.24
CA GLU A 101 -5.30 -27.69 30.63
C GLU A 101 -3.81 -27.92 30.81
N GLU A 102 -2.95 -26.91 30.59
CA GLU A 102 -1.50 -26.95 30.85
C GLU A 102 -1.16 -27.19 32.32
N TYR A 103 -1.95 -26.64 33.25
CA TYR A 103 -1.76 -26.88 34.69
C TYR A 103 -2.18 -28.31 35.08
N GLN A 104 -3.26 -28.83 34.50
CA GLN A 104 -3.71 -30.21 34.74
C GLN A 104 -2.77 -31.24 34.07
N THR A 105 -2.41 -31.03 32.80
CA THR A 105 -1.43 -31.86 32.09
C THR A 105 -0.02 -31.74 32.68
N GLY A 106 0.39 -30.54 33.11
CA GLY A 106 1.65 -30.32 33.82
C GLY A 106 1.72 -31.01 35.18
N GLN A 107 0.60 -31.13 35.90
CA GLN A 107 0.53 -31.95 37.13
C GLN A 107 0.51 -33.46 36.85
N GLN A 108 -0.11 -33.90 35.75
CA GLN A 108 -0.06 -35.30 35.30
C GLN A 108 1.35 -35.68 34.80
N LEU A 109 2.05 -34.80 34.08
CA LEU A 109 3.42 -34.99 33.59
C LEU A 109 4.45 -35.05 34.73
N LYS A 110 4.22 -34.33 35.84
CA LYS A 110 5.08 -34.44 37.04
C LYS A 110 4.91 -35.76 37.80
N ARG A 111 3.76 -36.43 37.68
CA ARG A 111 3.50 -37.77 38.26
C ARG A 111 4.01 -38.91 37.36
N ASN A 112 4.04 -38.72 36.04
CA ASN A 112 4.45 -39.74 35.08
C ASN A 112 5.93 -39.64 34.62
N LYS A 113 6.71 -38.70 35.18
CA LYS A 113 8.17 -38.55 34.95
C LYS A 113 8.98 -39.62 35.69
N GLY A 114 8.61 -40.89 35.48
CA GLY A 114 9.31 -42.04 36.04
C GLY A 114 9.21 -43.32 35.20
N LEU A 115 8.33 -43.39 34.18
CA LEU A 115 8.06 -44.63 33.45
C LEU A 115 7.66 -44.36 32.00
N THR A 116 8.61 -43.96 31.14
CA THR A 116 8.72 -44.31 29.70
C THR A 116 9.83 -43.50 29.05
N GLU A 117 11.01 -44.10 28.93
CA GLU A 117 11.90 -43.83 27.81
C GLU A 117 11.39 -44.59 26.57
N GLU A 118 11.87 -44.19 25.40
CA GLU A 118 11.56 -44.68 24.03
C GLU A 118 10.43 -43.93 23.30
N GLY A 119 10.82 -42.93 22.49
CA GLY A 119 9.89 -42.22 21.59
C GLY A 119 10.44 -40.99 20.87
N SER A 120 11.34 -41.19 19.90
CA SER A 120 11.72 -40.26 18.81
C SER A 120 12.33 -38.90 19.19
N SER A 121 13.66 -38.85 19.33
CA SER A 121 14.43 -37.64 19.06
C SER A 121 14.51 -37.43 17.53
N SER A 122 13.47 -36.87 16.93
CA SER A 122 13.55 -36.41 15.54
C SER A 122 14.69 -35.40 15.44
N GLY A 123 15.78 -35.78 14.76
CA GLY A 123 17.00 -35.01 14.66
C GLY A 123 16.75 -33.59 14.17
N THR A 124 16.61 -32.65 15.09
CA THR A 124 16.77 -31.24 14.76
C THR A 124 18.26 -31.05 14.60
N GLU A 125 18.72 -30.92 13.35
CA GLU A 125 20.09 -30.49 13.10
C GLU A 125 20.39 -29.26 13.96
N ASN A 126 21.50 -29.31 14.72
CA ASN A 126 21.90 -28.32 15.72
C ASN A 126 22.33 -27.01 15.04
N TYR A 127 21.38 -26.35 14.39
CA TYR A 127 21.60 -25.08 13.73
C TYR A 127 21.57 -23.95 14.76
N THR A 128 22.62 -23.14 14.77
CA THR A 128 22.71 -22.02 15.71
C THR A 128 21.52 -21.06 15.52
N THR A 129 20.98 -20.55 16.62
CA THR A 129 19.83 -19.61 16.62
C THR A 129 20.05 -18.44 15.67
N TYR A 130 21.29 -17.96 15.56
CA TYR A 130 21.69 -16.89 14.66
C TYR A 130 21.40 -17.24 13.20
N SER A 131 21.75 -18.44 12.80
CA SER A 131 21.65 -18.88 11.42
C SER A 131 20.16 -19.12 11.06
N LYS A 132 19.32 -19.52 12.02
CA LYS A 132 17.85 -19.64 11.84
C LYS A 132 17.21 -18.27 11.61
N SER A 133 17.69 -17.25 12.32
CA SER A 133 17.26 -15.87 12.15
C SER A 133 17.61 -15.33 10.75
N GLN A 134 18.83 -15.61 10.27
CA GLN A 134 19.29 -15.17 8.95
C GLN A 134 18.44 -15.76 7.82
N TRP A 135 18.19 -17.07 7.83
CA TRP A 135 17.34 -17.73 6.83
C TRP A 135 15.92 -17.16 6.80
N GLN A 136 15.29 -16.97 7.97
CA GLN A 136 13.96 -16.35 8.05
C GLN A 136 13.94 -14.88 7.61
N SER A 137 15.04 -14.16 7.76
CA SER A 137 15.17 -12.79 7.27
C SER A 137 15.20 -12.77 5.74
N GLN A 138 15.99 -13.64 5.12
CA GLN A 138 16.06 -13.79 3.67
C GLN A 138 14.71 -14.18 3.07
N GLN A 139 14.04 -15.19 3.64
CA GLN A 139 12.69 -15.59 3.23
C GLN A 139 11.68 -14.43 3.31
N ARG A 140 11.71 -13.64 4.40
CA ARG A 140 10.85 -12.46 4.54
C ARG A 140 11.18 -11.35 3.54
N LYS A 141 12.45 -11.18 3.17
CA LYS A 141 12.85 -10.22 2.13
C LYS A 141 12.33 -10.66 0.75
N GLU A 142 12.50 -11.93 0.41
CA GLU A 142 12.01 -12.50 -0.85
C GLU A 142 10.49 -12.44 -0.96
N GLU A 143 9.76 -12.80 0.11
CA GLU A 143 8.30 -12.72 0.14
C GLU A 143 7.82 -11.28 -0.07
N LYS A 144 8.46 -10.31 0.60
CA LYS A 144 8.16 -8.88 0.40
C LYS A 144 8.45 -8.43 -1.02
N ALA A 145 9.55 -8.88 -1.62
CA ALA A 145 9.89 -8.56 -3.00
C ALA A 145 8.84 -9.13 -3.98
N LYS A 146 8.48 -10.41 -3.84
CA LYS A 146 7.42 -11.07 -4.63
C LYS A 146 6.06 -10.38 -4.46
N LYS A 147 5.70 -9.99 -3.24
CA LYS A 147 4.47 -9.26 -2.96
C LYS A 147 4.47 -7.87 -3.60
N LYS A 148 5.61 -7.17 -3.60
CA LYS A 148 5.77 -5.86 -4.26
C LYS A 148 5.61 -5.98 -5.78
N THR A 149 6.25 -6.96 -6.41
CA THR A 149 6.14 -7.17 -7.86
C THR A 149 4.72 -7.54 -8.28
N GLU A 150 4.05 -8.42 -7.53
CA GLU A 150 2.66 -8.79 -7.79
C GLU A 150 1.71 -7.60 -7.60
N ALA A 151 1.90 -6.80 -6.56
CA ALA A 151 1.10 -5.59 -6.32
C ALA A 151 1.27 -4.56 -7.44
N LEU A 152 2.49 -4.37 -7.95
CA LEU A 152 2.75 -3.52 -9.11
C LEU A 152 2.07 -4.06 -10.36
N ARG A 153 2.10 -5.38 -10.59
CA ARG A 153 1.40 -6.02 -11.71
C ARG A 153 -0.10 -5.76 -11.66
N LYS A 154 -0.74 -6.02 -10.51
CA LYS A 154 -2.17 -5.75 -10.28
C LYS A 154 -2.53 -4.27 -10.43
N LYS A 155 -1.64 -3.37 -10.02
CA LYS A 155 -1.82 -1.91 -10.19
C LYS A 155 -1.81 -1.54 -11.67
N ARG A 156 -0.83 -2.01 -12.44
CA ARG A 156 -0.74 -1.80 -13.90
C ARG A 156 -1.96 -2.35 -14.62
N GLU A 157 -2.37 -3.60 -14.32
CA GLU A 157 -3.57 -4.21 -14.90
C GLU A 157 -4.84 -3.35 -14.66
N ARG A 158 -4.98 -2.78 -13.46
CA ARG A 158 -6.09 -1.87 -13.12
C ARG A 158 -6.00 -0.56 -13.90
N GLU A 159 -4.82 0.05 -13.96
CA GLU A 159 -4.57 1.29 -14.69
C GLU A 159 -4.85 1.12 -16.18
N ASP A 160 -4.37 0.03 -16.78
CA ASP A 160 -4.64 -0.32 -18.18
C ASP A 160 -6.13 -0.53 -18.46
N ALA A 161 -6.84 -1.20 -17.54
CA ALA A 161 -8.29 -1.40 -17.67
C ALA A 161 -9.05 -0.06 -17.57
N LEU A 162 -8.63 0.83 -16.67
CA LEU A 162 -9.22 2.17 -16.52
C LEU A 162 -8.92 3.05 -17.75
N ALA A 163 -7.69 3.01 -18.27
CA ALA A 163 -7.29 3.72 -19.48
C ALA A 163 -8.17 3.29 -20.67
N LYS A 164 -8.27 1.98 -20.93
CA LYS A 164 -9.14 1.43 -21.98
C LYS A 164 -10.60 1.86 -21.82
N TYR A 165 -11.13 1.88 -20.60
CA TYR A 165 -12.49 2.36 -20.33
C TYR A 165 -12.64 3.86 -20.62
N ASN A 166 -11.69 4.68 -20.14
CA ASN A 166 -11.68 6.12 -20.33
C ASN A 166 -11.56 6.49 -21.80
N ASP A 167 -10.67 5.85 -22.55
CA ASP A 167 -10.50 6.07 -24.00
C ASP A 167 -11.79 5.73 -24.76
N LYS A 168 -12.38 4.57 -24.47
CA LYS A 168 -13.66 4.16 -25.06
C LYS A 168 -14.77 5.15 -24.72
N LYS A 169 -14.80 5.65 -23.49
CA LYS A 169 -15.76 6.67 -23.04
C LYS A 169 -15.54 8.00 -23.78
N GLN A 170 -14.30 8.44 -23.92
CA GLN A 170 -13.95 9.66 -24.65
C GLN A 170 -14.31 9.56 -26.13
N VAL A 171 -13.95 8.46 -26.81
CA VAL A 171 -14.29 8.24 -28.22
C VAL A 171 -15.79 8.26 -28.43
N LYS A 172 -16.56 7.53 -27.59
CA LYS A 172 -18.02 7.55 -27.64
C LYS A 172 -18.58 8.96 -27.40
N ASN A 173 -18.08 9.68 -26.41
CA ASN A 173 -18.56 11.03 -26.14
C ASN A 173 -18.28 11.98 -27.32
N LYS A 174 -17.07 11.91 -27.87
CA LYS A 174 -16.67 12.68 -29.06
C LYS A 174 -17.58 12.40 -30.26
N THR A 175 -18.00 11.15 -30.48
CA THR A 175 -18.91 10.81 -31.58
C THR A 175 -20.34 11.31 -31.35
N PHE A 176 -20.88 11.18 -30.13
CA PHE A 176 -22.25 11.64 -29.83
C PHE A 176 -22.40 13.14 -29.67
N CYS A 177 -21.34 13.84 -29.25
CA CYS A 177 -21.36 15.30 -29.15
C CYS A 177 -21.24 16.02 -30.50
N LYS A 178 -21.02 15.30 -31.61
CA LYS A 178 -20.99 15.89 -32.96
C LYS A 178 -22.33 16.55 -33.26
N ARG A 179 -22.25 17.77 -33.77
CA ARG A 179 -23.40 18.60 -34.14
C ARG A 179 -23.25 19.10 -35.56
N THR A 180 -24.37 19.39 -36.21
CA THR A 180 -24.41 20.05 -37.53
C THR A 180 -24.02 21.51 -37.40
N ARG A 181 -23.82 22.20 -38.54
CA ARG A 181 -23.55 23.66 -38.55
C ARG A 181 -24.62 24.48 -37.82
N LYS A 182 -25.86 23.98 -37.77
CA LYS A 182 -26.99 24.59 -37.05
C LYS A 182 -27.12 24.13 -35.58
N GLY A 183 -26.13 23.39 -35.06
CA GLY A 183 -26.10 22.93 -33.67
C GLY A 183 -26.96 21.70 -33.36
N GLN A 184 -27.65 21.14 -34.35
CA GLN A 184 -28.48 19.94 -34.16
C GLN A 184 -27.60 18.69 -33.97
N PRO A 185 -27.99 17.74 -33.12
CA PRO A 185 -27.26 16.49 -32.94
C PRO A 185 -27.24 15.68 -34.25
N VAL A 186 -26.09 15.07 -34.55
CA VAL A 186 -25.98 14.20 -35.72
C VAL A 186 -26.59 12.83 -35.40
N MET A 187 -27.84 12.61 -35.83
CA MET A 187 -28.62 11.40 -35.52
C MET A 187 -28.00 10.11 -36.06
N LYS A 188 -27.24 10.17 -37.17
CA LYS A 188 -26.53 9.01 -37.75
C LYS A 188 -25.71 8.25 -36.71
N ASN A 189 -24.95 8.96 -35.88
CA ASN A 189 -24.05 8.33 -34.89
C ASN A 189 -24.84 7.62 -33.78
N GLN A 190 -26.00 8.17 -33.40
CA GLN A 190 -26.89 7.57 -32.41
C GLN A 190 -27.54 6.29 -32.95
N MET A 191 -28.00 6.33 -34.20
CA MET A 191 -28.56 5.17 -34.89
C MET A 191 -27.54 4.04 -35.04
N GLU A 192 -26.33 4.35 -35.52
CA GLU A 192 -25.25 3.37 -35.68
C GLU A 192 -24.89 2.66 -34.35
N TYR A 193 -24.84 3.43 -33.26
CA TYR A 193 -24.60 2.86 -31.94
C TYR A 193 -25.72 1.93 -31.47
N LEU A 194 -26.98 2.31 -31.72
CA LEU A 194 -28.14 1.52 -31.34
C LEU A 194 -28.17 0.20 -32.11
N LEU A 195 -27.96 0.24 -33.43
CA LEU A 195 -27.87 -0.95 -34.29
C LEU A 195 -26.75 -1.88 -33.81
N THR A 196 -25.56 -1.35 -33.58
CA THR A 196 -24.42 -2.12 -33.03
C THR A 196 -24.77 -2.79 -31.70
N LYS A 197 -25.59 -2.15 -30.85
CA LYS A 197 -25.99 -2.70 -29.55
C LYS A 197 -27.00 -3.84 -29.70
N ILE A 198 -27.94 -3.72 -30.64
CA ILE A 198 -28.92 -4.76 -30.97
C ILE A 198 -28.20 -5.98 -31.55
N GLU A 199 -27.33 -5.79 -32.55
CA GLU A 199 -26.53 -6.87 -33.15
C GLU A 199 -25.72 -7.62 -32.11
N LYS A 200 -25.09 -6.90 -31.17
CA LYS A 200 -24.35 -7.51 -30.06
C LYS A 200 -25.22 -8.29 -29.09
N GLN A 201 -26.47 -7.90 -28.89
CA GLN A 201 -27.41 -8.66 -28.06
C GLN A 201 -27.84 -9.93 -28.77
N VAL A 202 -28.17 -9.83 -30.07
CA VAL A 202 -28.57 -10.95 -30.93
C VAL A 202 -27.44 -11.98 -31.07
N ASN A 203 -26.20 -11.53 -31.29
CA ASN A 203 -25.05 -12.43 -31.44
C ASN A 203 -24.49 -12.98 -30.12
N LYS A 204 -25.00 -12.51 -28.98
CA LYS A 204 -24.59 -12.98 -27.64
C LYS A 204 -25.46 -14.15 -27.16
N THR A 205 -26.71 -14.20 -27.63
CA THR A 205 -27.58 -15.38 -27.57
C THR A 205 -27.10 -16.45 -28.55
#